data_AF-A0A438HNF5-F1
#
_entry.id   AF-A0A438HNF5-F1
#
_cell.length_a   1.000
_cell.length_b   1.000
_cell.length_c   1.000
_cell.angle_alpha   90.00
_cell.angle_beta   90.00
_cell.angle_gamma   90.00
#
_symmetry.space_group_name_H-M   'P 1'
#
loop_
_entity.id
_entity.type
_entity.pdbx_description
1 polymer ?
#
loop_
_entity_poly.entity_id
_entity_poly.type
_entity_poly.pdbx_seq_one_letter_code
_entity_poly.pdbx_strand_id
1 'polypeptide(L)'
;MLGIPCEHAAIVIISIGQNVTDFVDDCYKYPMQELIYGGSFFGIESHDMPSVDDDGLVRSITREVFFSLKPPPTKCPPGKPRKKRIES
;
A
#
# COMPACT_ATOMS: atom_id res chain seq x y z
N MET A 1 -1.70 17.49 10.27
CA MET A 1 -2.89 16.61 10.28
C MET A 1 -3.50 16.76 11.65
N LEU A 2 -4.82 16.95 11.77
CA LEU A 2 -5.45 17.19 13.08
C LEU A 2 -5.39 15.97 14.01
N GLY A 3 -5.05 14.78 13.50
CA GLY A 3 -4.92 13.57 14.32
C GLY A 3 -6.24 13.13 14.95
N ILE A 4 -7.39 13.63 14.48
CA ILE A 4 -8.69 13.29 15.04
C ILE A 4 -9.24 12.06 14.28
N PRO A 5 -9.52 10.94 14.97
CA PRO A 5 -10.12 9.77 14.35
C PRO A 5 -11.59 10.01 13.99
N CYS A 6 -12.14 9.21 13.07
CA CYS A 6 -13.58 9.23 12.78
C CYS A 6 -14.40 8.74 13.98
N GLU A 7 -15.71 9.03 14.04
CA GLU A 7 -16.54 8.63 15.18
C GLU A 7 -16.53 7.11 15.43
N HIS A 8 -16.48 6.32 14.35
CA HIS A 8 -16.40 4.86 14.44
C HIS A 8 -15.12 4.41 15.15
N ALA A 9 -13.97 4.98 14.79
CA ALA A 9 -12.70 4.64 15.42
C ALA A 9 -12.65 5.12 16.88
N ALA A 10 -13.18 6.31 17.19
CA ALA A 10 -13.27 6.81 18.55
C ALA A 10 -14.10 5.88 19.46
N ILE A 11 -15.26 5.40 18.97
CA ILE A 11 -16.10 4.45 19.71
C ILE A 11 -15.33 3.16 20.01
N VAL A 12 -14.59 2.61 19.05
CA VAL A 12 -13.80 1.40 19.24
C VAL A 12 -12.71 1.62 20.28
N ILE A 13 -11.96 2.73 20.21
CA ILE A 13 -10.90 3.06 21.18
C ILE A 13 -11.47 3.21 22.60
N ILE A 14 -12.63 3.87 22.73
CA ILE A 14 -13.32 4.00 24.01
C ILE A 14 -13.79 2.61 24.51
N SER A 15 -14.28 1.74 23.62
CA SER A 15 -14.78 0.41 24.00
C SER A 15 -13.70 -0.52 24.56
N ILE A 16 -12.44 -0.33 24.15
CA ILE A 16 -11.28 -1.03 24.72
C ILE A 16 -10.71 -0.34 25.97
N GLY A 17 -11.39 0.68 26.49
CA GLY A 17 -11.02 1.40 27.71
C GLY A 17 -9.85 2.36 27.55
N GLN A 18 -9.50 2.76 26.31
CA GLN A 18 -8.39 3.67 26.05
C GLN A 18 -8.86 5.09 25.80
N ASN A 19 -8.02 6.06 26.17
CA ASN A 19 -8.24 7.46 25.85
C ASN A 19 -7.95 7.69 24.35
N VAL A 20 -8.87 8.37 23.66
CA VAL A 20 -8.78 8.61 22.22
C VAL A 20 -7.57 9.47 21.84
N THR A 21 -7.26 10.53 22.60
CA THR A 21 -6.13 11.40 22.28
C THR A 21 -4.81 10.71 22.50
N ASP A 22 -4.67 9.98 23.61
CA ASP A 22 -3.42 9.31 23.97
C ASP A 22 -3.12 8.16 23.00
N PHE A 23 -4.15 7.38 22.64
CA PHE A 23 -4.02 6.31 21.65
C PHE A 23 -3.53 6.82 20.30
N VAL A 24 -4.12 7.93 19.82
CA VAL A 24 -3.77 8.47 18.50
C VAL A 24 -2.41 9.16 18.52
N ASP A 25 -2.03 9.82 19.61
CA ASP A 25 -0.69 10.39 19.76
C ASP A 25 0.39 9.29 19.66
N ASP A 26 0.17 8.15 20.31
CA ASP A 26 1.07 7.00 20.25
C ASP A 26 1.18 6.42 18.84
N CYS A 27 0.10 6.44 18.04
CA CYS A 27 0.12 5.98 16.64
C CYS A 27 1.11 6.74 15.74
N TYR A 28 1.47 7.98 16.09
CA TYR A 28 2.43 8.77 15.35
C TYR A 28 3.87 8.64 15.85
N LYS A 29 4.09 7.93 16.96
CA LYS A 29 5.44 7.68 17.49
C LYS A 29 6.12 6.56 16.71
N TYR A 30 7.44 6.71 16.53
CA TYR A 30 8.28 5.74 15.81
C TYR A 30 8.05 4.28 16.24
N PRO A 31 8.06 3.91 17.54
CA PRO A 31 7.87 2.52 17.94
C PRO A 31 6.50 1.96 17.49
N MET A 32 5.44 2.76 17.50
CA MET A 32 4.14 2.29 17.03
C MET A 32 4.10 2.14 15.51
N GLN A 33 4.72 3.07 14.78
CA GLN A 33 4.82 2.97 13.32
C GLN A 33 5.66 1.76 12.90
N GLU A 34 6.72 1.43 13.63
CA GLU A 34 7.50 0.22 13.41
C GLU A 34 6.66 -1.05 13.66
N LEU A 35 5.74 -1.06 14.64
CA LEU A 35 4.81 -2.19 14.82
C LEU A 35 3.78 -2.30 13.69
N ILE A 36 3.26 -1.17 13.20
CA ILE A 36 2.23 -1.14 12.14
C ILE A 36 2.82 -1.46 10.77
N TYR A 37 3.99 -0.89 10.47
CA TYR A 37 4.58 -0.89 9.13
C TYR A 37 5.90 -1.65 9.03
N GLY A 38 6.52 -2.04 10.15
CA GLY A 38 7.79 -2.79 10.16
C GLY A 38 7.60 -4.28 9.82
N GLY A 39 6.36 -4.74 9.68
CA GLY A 39 6.09 -6.05 9.11
C GLY A 39 6.59 -6.14 7.66
N SER A 40 7.40 -7.15 7.37
CA SER A 40 7.70 -7.51 5.99
C SER A 40 6.51 -8.26 5.40
N PHE A 41 5.99 -7.79 4.27
CA PHE A 41 5.10 -8.64 3.47
C PHE A 41 5.94 -9.82 2.98
N PHE A 42 5.52 -11.04 3.29
CA PHE A 42 6.09 -12.19 2.62
C PHE A 42 5.92 -11.97 1.11
N GLY A 43 7.00 -12.18 0.36
CA GLY A 43 6.93 -12.16 -1.09
C GLY A 43 5.83 -13.13 -1.52
N ILE A 44 4.92 -12.67 -2.38
CA ILE A 44 3.91 -13.54 -2.95
C ILE A 44 4.67 -14.65 -3.69
N GLU A 45 4.39 -15.90 -3.34
CA GLU A 45 4.97 -17.06 -4.03
C GLU A 45 4.64 -16.95 -5.51
N SER A 46 5.68 -16.81 -6.33
CA SER A 46 5.55 -16.53 -7.75
C SER A 46 5.40 -17.79 -8.58
N HIS A 47 4.94 -18.90 -8.00
CA HIS A 47 4.78 -20.16 -8.73
C HIS A 47 3.85 -19.95 -9.90
N ASP A 48 2.67 -19.40 -9.64
CA ASP A 48 1.64 -19.19 -10.67
C ASP A 48 1.90 -17.93 -11.52
N MET A 49 3.06 -17.29 -11.37
CA MET A 49 3.43 -16.14 -12.18
C MET A 49 3.71 -16.60 -13.62
N PRO A 50 3.01 -16.08 -14.63
CA PRO A 50 3.24 -16.50 -16.00
C PRO A 50 4.59 -15.97 -16.53
N SER A 51 5.30 -16.76 -17.31
CA SER A 51 6.59 -16.39 -17.91
C SER A 51 6.40 -15.79 -19.30
N VAL A 52 7.28 -14.87 -19.68
CA VAL A 52 7.38 -14.38 -21.06
C VAL A 52 8.37 -15.27 -21.81
N ASP A 53 7.93 -15.88 -22.90
CA ASP A 53 8.76 -16.71 -23.77
C ASP A 53 9.52 -15.86 -24.80
N ASP A 54 10.51 -16.47 -25.47
CA ASP A 54 11.33 -15.83 -26.52
C ASP A 54 10.52 -15.31 -27.72
N ASP A 55 9.34 -15.88 -27.95
CA ASP A 55 8.38 -15.46 -28.98
C ASP A 55 7.52 -14.26 -28.55
N GLY A 56 7.71 -13.77 -27.31
CA GLY A 56 7.00 -12.63 -26.73
C GLY A 56 5.60 -12.97 -26.20
N LEU A 57 5.23 -14.26 -26.16
CA LEU A 57 3.96 -14.72 -25.59
C LEU A 57 4.11 -14.94 -24.07
N VAL A 58 3.02 -14.72 -23.34
CA VAL A 58 2.96 -14.95 -21.90
C VAL A 58 2.34 -16.33 -21.68
N ARG A 59 3.03 -17.25 -21.00
CA ARG A 59 2.52 -18.60 -20.71
C ARG A 59 2.30 -18.82 -19.23
N SER A 60 1.15 -19.39 -18.87
CA SER A 60 0.91 -19.88 -17.50
C SER A 60 1.64 -21.21 -17.25
N ILE A 61 1.72 -21.62 -15.98
CA ILE A 61 2.18 -22.96 -15.59
C ILE A 61 1.45 -24.08 -16.35
N THR A 62 0.14 -23.92 -16.59
CA THR A 62 -0.70 -24.89 -17.32
C THR A 62 -0.52 -24.80 -18.84
N ARG A 63 0.44 -23.98 -19.32
CA ARG A 63 0.73 -23.70 -20.74
C ARG A 63 -0.39 -22.99 -21.48
N GLU A 64 -1.28 -22.31 -20.77
CA GLU A 64 -2.23 -21.40 -21.40
C GLU A 64 -1.49 -20.17 -21.91
N VAL A 65 -1.86 -19.72 -23.11
CA VAL A 65 -1.19 -18.61 -23.80
C VAL A 65 -2.01 -17.35 -23.61
N PHE A 66 -1.37 -16.32 -23.07
CA PHE A 66 -1.90 -14.98 -22.91
C PHE A 66 -1.15 -14.00 -23.81
N PHE A 67 -1.87 -12.99 -24.30
CA PHE A 67 -1.21 -11.86 -24.95
C PHE A 67 -0.56 -10.98 -23.88
N SER A 68 0.70 -10.61 -24.10
CA SER A 68 1.37 -9.60 -23.28
C SER A 68 0.63 -8.28 -23.41
N LEU A 69 -0.12 -7.91 -22.36
CA LEU A 69 -0.78 -6.61 -22.26
C LEU A 69 0.29 -5.57 -21.96
N LYS A 70 0.90 -5.02 -23.02
CA LYS A 70 1.76 -3.84 -22.86
C LYS A 70 0.89 -2.70 -22.33
N PRO A 71 1.35 -1.96 -21.30
CA PRO A 71 0.65 -0.75 -20.90
C PRO A 71 0.47 0.16 -22.12
N PRO A 72 -0.66 0.84 -22.24
CA PRO A 72 -0.93 1.68 -23.39
C PRO A 72 0.20 2.71 -23.56
N PRO A 73 0.64 2.99 -24.80
CA PRO A 73 1.75 3.92 -25.07
C PRO A 73 1.40 5.38 -24.74
N THR A 74 0.19 5.63 -24.21
CA THR A 74 -0.23 6.93 -23.71
C THR A 74 0.70 7.36 -22.59
N LYS A 75 1.32 8.52 -22.76
CA LYS A 75 2.07 9.17 -21.67
C LYS A 75 1.14 9.26 -20.46
N CYS A 76 1.58 8.73 -19.31
CA CYS A 76 0.90 9.02 -18.06
C CYS A 76 0.81 10.54 -17.92
N PRO A 77 -0.37 11.11 -17.62
CA PRO A 77 -0.46 12.52 -17.33
C PRO A 77 0.54 12.83 -16.19
N PRO A 78 1.25 13.97 -16.24
CA PRO A 78 2.14 14.35 -15.17
C PRO A 78 1.37 14.25 -13.85
N GLY A 79 1.87 13.43 -12.93
CA GLY A 79 1.27 13.24 -11.63
C GLY A 79 1.09 14.60 -10.93
N LYS A 80 0.20 14.64 -9.93
CA LYS A 80 -0.08 15.88 -9.20
C LYS A 80 1.23 16.59 -8.83
N PRO A 81 1.41 17.88 -9.20
CA PRO A 81 2.62 18.62 -8.87
C PRO A 81 2.90 18.48 -7.38
N ARG A 82 4.12 18.05 -7.02
CA ARG A 82 4.53 17.97 -5.61
C ARG A 82 4.31 19.36 -5.01
N LYS A 83 3.45 19.43 -3.99
CA LYS A 83 3.22 20.68 -3.25
C LYS A 83 4.59 21.10 -2.72
N LYS A 84 5.07 22.30 -3.10
CA LYS A 84 6.37 22.79 -2.65
C LYS A 84 6.38 22.75 -1.12
N ARG A 85 7.29 21.96 -0.54
CA ARG A 85 7.53 21.96 0.90
C ARG A 85 8.11 23.33 1.23
N ILE A 86 7.41 24.10 2.04
CA ILE A 86 7.97 25.30 2.68
C ILE A 86 8.87 24.75 3.78
N GLU A 87 10.16 25.03 3.69
CA GLU A 87 11.13 24.72 4.73
C GLU A 87 10.81 25.58 5.95
N SER A 88 10.82 24.97 7.13
CA SER A 88 10.45 25.60 8.40
C SER A 88 11.69 25.97 9.20
#